data_AF-A0A2J6QMQ4-F1
#
_entry.id   AF-A0A2J6QMQ4-F1
#
_cell.length_a   1.000
_cell.length_b   1.000
_cell.length_c   1.000
_cell.angle_alpha   90.00
_cell.angle_beta   90.00
_cell.angle_gamma   90.00
#
_symmetry.space_group_name_H-M   'P 1'
#
loop_
_entity.id
_entity.type
_entity.pdbx_description
1 polymer ?
#
loop_
_entity_poly.entity_id
_entity_poly.type
_entity_poly.pdbx_seq_one_letter_code
_entity_poly.pdbx_strand_id
1 'polypeptide(L)'
;PTPGPKSQPLDLEFSSEPRNAATPTLRSRRGQTITNAAGPYATGNRLIGPPSGPSPHLRALTNGGTRLPTVEEAFTPNNFPFIEHCRLATEQNFGVIKIRNIPYSVTRPEILAFLGRNARIVNEQEYEPVHIVMERVTSKTLDCYVEFINLNEAVNAVTRFESNRATNRGGRLGSRHVDVELSSQEQLMKDLFPKAKNVQWQGSRPIIIARDENDPYNSGFQGFISKEELVMLVKHVEAPQRSPFSKECPQRPFECLISTLLKYPWYMVDHITIEDRSLLHKATIELLRLLRERIDSETDPVNLNKMLYKRVWRAALKCPGFTPCQKDDVVFICDVDDRTAIELGVAPYAVWWKPLFTIGHKPNIPHDTIMWYIAIIREHLDRKKQYVSLAERAARHDQDELPKLFGDLDKLIERPKGWWFMTMGQVAKYEWTAIEQVLREALTPALEGPN
;
A
#
# COMPACT_ATOMS: atom_id res chain seq x y z
N PRO A 1 -35.90 9.87 -42.93
CA PRO A 1 -34.50 10.17 -43.28
C PRO A 1 -33.95 11.37 -42.49
N THR A 2 -33.43 11.09 -41.29
CA THR A 2 -32.22 11.70 -40.70
C THR A 2 -31.78 10.75 -39.59
N PRO A 3 -30.64 10.04 -39.72
CA PRO A 3 -30.21 9.07 -38.72
C PRO A 3 -29.55 9.80 -37.54
N GLY A 4 -30.00 9.47 -36.32
CA GLY A 4 -29.37 9.91 -35.08
C GLY A 4 -27.94 9.34 -34.93
N PRO A 5 -27.06 10.03 -34.18
CA PRO A 5 -25.66 9.65 -34.08
C PRO A 5 -25.53 8.31 -33.38
N LYS A 6 -24.89 7.37 -34.09
CA LYS A 6 -24.49 6.07 -33.55
C LYS A 6 -23.54 6.30 -32.39
N SER A 7 -23.91 5.82 -31.20
CA SER A 7 -23.01 5.72 -30.05
C SER A 7 -21.85 4.78 -30.43
N GLN A 8 -20.66 5.34 -30.64
CA GLN A 8 -19.43 4.56 -30.69
C GLN A 8 -19.16 4.01 -29.29
N PRO A 9 -18.87 2.70 -29.14
CA PRO A 9 -18.31 2.20 -27.90
C PRO A 9 -16.92 2.82 -27.72
N LEU A 10 -16.70 3.47 -26.57
CA LEU A 10 -15.38 3.90 -26.14
C LEU A 10 -14.59 2.65 -25.76
N ASP A 11 -13.89 2.06 -26.73
CA ASP A 11 -12.79 1.14 -26.48
C ASP A 11 -11.61 1.94 -25.88
N LEU A 12 -11.71 2.19 -24.57
CA LEU A 12 -10.57 2.60 -23.76
C LEU A 12 -9.83 1.31 -23.36
N GLU A 13 -8.80 0.96 -24.13
CA GLU A 13 -7.81 -0.04 -23.72
C GLU A 13 -7.17 0.41 -22.39
N PHE A 14 -7.63 -0.18 -21.29
CA PHE A 14 -7.03 -0.07 -19.97
C PHE A 14 -5.80 -0.99 -19.89
N SER A 15 -4.70 -0.59 -20.55
CA SER A 15 -3.40 -1.24 -20.34
C SER A 15 -2.72 -0.62 -19.13
N SER A 16 -2.62 -1.38 -18.03
CA SER A 16 -1.71 -1.10 -16.92
C SER A 16 -0.32 -1.66 -17.23
N GLU A 17 0.21 -1.31 -18.41
CA GLU A 17 1.57 -1.68 -18.78
C GLU A 17 2.57 -1.04 -17.82
N PRO A 18 3.54 -1.80 -17.27
CA PRO A 18 4.65 -1.22 -16.53
C PRO A 18 5.44 -0.31 -17.47
N ARG A 19 5.88 0.86 -16.95
CA ARG A 19 6.71 1.87 -17.64
C ARG A 19 7.57 1.30 -18.78
N ASN A 20 7.44 1.92 -19.96
CA ASN A 20 8.42 1.85 -21.04
C ASN A 20 9.86 1.94 -20.49
N ALA A 21 10.75 1.13 -21.07
CA ALA A 21 12.13 0.86 -20.64
C ALA A 21 13.12 2.04 -20.73
N ALA A 22 12.65 3.29 -20.68
CA ALA A 22 13.51 4.47 -20.59
C ALA A 22 13.79 4.80 -19.11
N THR A 23 14.98 4.43 -18.66
CA THR A 23 15.76 4.84 -17.48
C THR A 23 15.06 5.72 -16.42
N PRO A 24 14.98 5.28 -15.15
CA PRO A 24 14.90 6.21 -14.02
C PRO A 24 16.29 6.77 -13.72
N THR A 25 16.55 8.03 -14.09
CA THR A 25 17.72 8.77 -13.62
C THR A 25 17.56 9.06 -12.13
N LEU A 26 18.41 8.46 -11.28
CA LEU A 26 18.63 8.94 -9.92
C LEU A 26 19.36 10.29 -9.97
N ARG A 27 18.96 11.19 -9.07
CA ARG A 27 19.30 12.62 -9.07
C ARG A 27 20.80 12.86 -8.92
N SER A 28 21.35 13.61 -9.88
CA SER A 28 22.49 14.50 -9.66
C SER A 28 21.99 15.81 -9.06
N ARG A 29 22.62 16.29 -7.98
CA ARG A 29 22.50 17.69 -7.55
C ARG A 29 22.95 18.58 -8.73
N ARG A 30 22.23 19.68 -8.97
CA ARG A 30 22.51 20.71 -9.99
C ARG A 30 23.97 20.69 -10.48
N GLY A 31 24.20 20.23 -11.70
CA GLY A 31 25.39 20.54 -12.48
C GLY A 31 26.50 19.48 -12.61
N GLN A 32 26.31 18.22 -12.24
CA GLN A 32 27.27 17.16 -12.60
C GLN A 32 26.63 16.02 -13.40
N THR A 33 27.18 15.74 -14.57
CA THR A 33 26.89 14.55 -15.37
C THR A 33 27.41 13.32 -14.61
N ILE A 34 26.51 12.52 -14.03
CA ILE A 34 26.89 11.29 -13.32
C ILE A 34 26.74 10.10 -14.28
N THR A 35 27.86 9.49 -14.62
CA THR A 35 27.98 8.19 -15.31
C THR A 35 27.41 7.05 -14.45
N ASN A 36 26.67 6.11 -15.05
CA ASN A 36 26.32 4.69 -14.72
C ASN A 36 26.63 4.03 -13.33
N ALA A 37 26.86 4.78 -12.26
CA ALA A 37 27.48 4.27 -11.03
C ALA A 37 26.50 3.96 -9.88
N ALA A 38 25.19 4.12 -10.06
CA ALA A 38 24.20 4.02 -8.97
C ALA A 38 23.13 2.93 -9.16
N GLY A 39 23.33 1.97 -10.07
CA GLY A 39 22.57 0.73 -10.07
C GLY A 39 23.14 -0.27 -9.05
N PRO A 40 22.44 -1.38 -8.73
CA PRO A 40 23.02 -2.51 -7.98
C PRO A 40 24.25 -3.15 -8.66
N TYR A 41 24.69 -2.60 -9.80
CA TYR A 41 25.63 -3.15 -10.77
C TYR A 41 26.83 -2.22 -11.03
N ALA A 42 27.19 -1.35 -10.09
CA ALA A 42 28.43 -0.58 -10.20
C ALA A 42 29.62 -1.55 -10.35
N THR A 43 30.26 -1.51 -11.53
CA THR A 43 31.39 -2.39 -11.91
C THR A 43 32.50 -2.32 -10.88
N GLY A 44 32.79 -3.46 -10.25
CA GLY A 44 33.92 -3.63 -9.32
C GLY A 44 33.55 -3.86 -7.85
N ASN A 45 32.29 -3.65 -7.44
CA ASN A 45 31.85 -3.96 -6.08
C ASN A 45 31.10 -5.29 -6.03
N ARG A 46 31.66 -6.26 -5.30
CA ARG A 46 30.83 -7.31 -4.66
C ARG A 46 29.67 -6.60 -3.97
N LEU A 47 28.44 -7.06 -4.22
CA LEU A 47 27.19 -6.50 -3.70
C LEU A 47 27.40 -5.89 -2.30
N ILE A 48 27.19 -4.58 -2.25
CA ILE A 48 27.48 -3.67 -1.15
C ILE A 48 26.91 -4.22 0.15
N GLY A 49 27.76 -4.87 0.96
CA GLY A 49 27.57 -4.95 2.40
C GLY A 49 27.75 -3.56 3.01
N PRO A 50 27.21 -3.29 4.21
CA PRO A 50 27.42 -2.01 4.86
C PRO A 50 28.94 -1.74 5.01
N PRO A 51 29.37 -0.46 5.07
CA PRO A 51 30.79 -0.10 5.15
C PRO A 51 31.53 -0.74 6.35
N SER A 52 30.79 -1.25 7.33
CA SER A 52 31.24 -1.99 8.51
C SER A 52 31.35 -3.52 8.32
N GLY A 53 31.26 -4.03 7.09
CA GLY A 53 31.23 -5.47 6.80
C GLY A 53 29.84 -6.10 7.04
N PRO A 54 29.66 -7.40 6.79
CA PRO A 54 28.36 -8.05 6.93
C PRO A 54 27.80 -7.92 8.35
N SER A 55 26.48 -7.80 8.44
CA SER A 55 25.74 -7.75 9.70
C SER A 55 26.01 -9.03 10.52
N PRO A 56 25.91 -8.97 11.87
CA PRO A 56 26.07 -10.16 12.71
C PRO A 56 25.14 -11.30 12.29
N HIS A 57 23.94 -10.95 11.81
CA HIS A 57 22.96 -11.89 11.30
C HIS A 57 23.47 -12.62 10.05
N LEU A 58 23.90 -11.88 9.01
CA LEU A 58 24.44 -12.49 7.78
C LEU A 58 25.72 -13.29 8.06
N ARG A 59 26.57 -12.81 8.98
CA ARG A 59 27.77 -13.55 9.41
C ARG A 59 27.42 -14.88 10.05
N ALA A 60 26.42 -14.92 10.92
CA ALA A 60 25.98 -16.16 11.55
C ALA A 60 25.42 -17.15 10.50
N LEU A 61 24.60 -16.65 9.56
CA LEU A 61 24.00 -17.47 8.51
C LEU A 61 25.05 -18.11 7.56
N THR A 62 26.08 -17.35 7.20
CA THR A 62 27.09 -17.76 6.20
C THR A 62 28.41 -18.25 6.80
N ASN A 63 28.48 -18.36 8.14
CA ASN A 63 29.73 -18.58 8.89
C ASN A 63 30.87 -17.63 8.44
N GLY A 64 30.57 -16.33 8.39
CA GLY A 64 31.50 -15.30 7.93
C GLY A 64 31.83 -15.38 6.42
N GLY A 65 30.95 -15.96 5.61
CA GLY A 65 31.14 -16.16 4.18
C GLY A 65 31.93 -17.42 3.80
N THR A 66 32.20 -18.32 4.75
CA THR A 66 32.96 -19.55 4.51
C THR A 66 32.11 -20.72 4.04
N ARG A 67 30.78 -20.64 4.20
CA ARG A 67 29.85 -21.68 3.75
C ARG A 67 28.54 -21.09 3.22
N LEU A 68 27.83 -21.90 2.45
CA LEU A 68 26.40 -21.70 2.22
C LEU A 68 25.60 -22.33 3.37
N PRO A 69 24.50 -21.70 3.82
CA PRO A 69 23.58 -22.34 4.75
C PRO A 69 22.89 -23.54 4.10
N THR A 70 22.44 -24.51 4.89
CA THR A 70 21.56 -25.56 4.38
C THR A 70 20.21 -24.96 3.99
N VAL A 71 19.44 -25.71 3.22
CA VAL A 71 18.08 -25.33 2.82
C VAL A 71 17.20 -25.07 4.06
N GLU A 72 17.29 -25.92 5.08
CA GLU A 72 16.53 -25.80 6.33
C GLU A 72 16.93 -24.56 7.14
N GLU A 73 18.23 -24.29 7.22
CA GLU A 73 18.74 -23.08 7.88
C GLU A 73 18.28 -21.81 7.17
N ALA A 74 18.30 -21.80 5.84
CA ALA A 74 17.89 -20.66 5.04
C ALA A 74 16.38 -20.37 5.12
N PHE A 75 15.54 -21.41 5.11
CA PHE A 75 14.09 -21.27 5.22
C PHE A 75 13.57 -21.10 6.65
N THR A 76 14.43 -21.14 7.66
CA THR A 76 14.03 -20.87 9.04
C THR A 76 13.43 -19.46 9.14
N PRO A 77 12.29 -19.25 9.84
CA PRO A 77 11.62 -17.95 9.89
C PRO A 77 12.51 -16.78 10.34
N ASN A 78 13.54 -17.02 11.13
CA ASN A 78 14.47 -15.99 11.58
C ASN A 78 15.45 -15.53 10.49
N ASN A 79 15.73 -16.36 9.49
CA ASN A 79 16.72 -16.09 8.43
C ASN A 79 16.04 -15.72 7.10
N PHE A 80 14.85 -16.25 6.85
CA PHE A 80 14.17 -16.07 5.58
C PHE A 80 13.64 -14.62 5.42
N PRO A 81 14.05 -13.88 4.37
CA PRO A 81 13.89 -12.44 4.30
C PRO A 81 12.62 -11.97 3.59
N PHE A 82 11.81 -12.88 3.06
CA PHE A 82 10.66 -12.55 2.24
C PHE A 82 9.35 -12.76 3.00
N ILE A 83 8.33 -11.95 2.72
CA ILE A 83 7.01 -12.07 3.33
C ILE A 83 5.90 -11.45 2.47
N GLU A 84 4.66 -11.93 2.63
CA GLU A 84 3.46 -11.26 2.14
C GLU A 84 3.06 -10.13 3.12
N HIS A 85 3.38 -8.87 2.78
CA HIS A 85 3.10 -7.72 3.66
C HIS A 85 1.63 -7.58 4.05
N CYS A 86 0.73 -7.95 3.14
CA CYS A 86 -0.71 -7.92 3.37
C CYS A 86 -1.11 -8.77 4.58
N ARG A 87 -0.44 -9.91 4.81
CA ARG A 87 -0.71 -10.81 5.95
C ARG A 87 -0.16 -10.30 7.27
N LEU A 88 0.68 -9.27 7.26
CA LEU A 88 1.14 -8.58 8.48
C LEU A 88 0.12 -7.55 8.98
N ALA A 89 -0.88 -7.20 8.18
CA ALA A 89 -1.94 -6.30 8.62
C ALA A 89 -2.73 -6.96 9.76
N THR A 90 -2.88 -6.24 10.86
CA THR A 90 -3.60 -6.72 12.05
C THR A 90 -4.92 -5.98 12.21
N GLU A 91 -5.88 -6.68 12.83
CA GLU A 91 -7.12 -6.08 13.30
C GLU A 91 -6.83 -5.05 14.40
N GLN A 92 -7.49 -3.91 14.32
CA GLN A 92 -7.40 -2.83 15.29
C GLN A 92 -8.59 -2.92 16.24
N ASN A 93 -8.30 -2.86 17.55
CA ASN A 93 -9.28 -2.99 18.64
C ASN A 93 -9.33 -1.72 19.50
N PHE A 94 -9.27 -0.55 18.85
CA PHE A 94 -9.33 0.74 19.53
C PHE A 94 -10.74 1.04 20.05
N GLY A 95 -10.82 1.82 21.12
CA GLY A 95 -12.10 2.37 21.57
C GLY A 95 -12.58 3.43 20.58
N VAL A 96 -13.88 3.47 20.28
CA VAL A 96 -14.41 4.37 19.24
C VAL A 96 -15.56 5.19 19.79
N ILE A 97 -15.59 6.47 19.44
CA ILE A 97 -16.80 7.29 19.57
C ILE A 97 -17.26 7.73 18.19
N LYS A 98 -18.55 8.02 18.08
CA LYS A 98 -19.15 8.64 16.90
C LYS A 98 -19.66 10.02 17.28
N ILE A 99 -19.29 11.02 16.47
CA ILE A 99 -19.76 12.39 16.58
C ILE A 99 -20.71 12.63 15.41
N ARG A 100 -21.99 12.83 15.73
CA ARG A 100 -23.07 12.99 14.76
C ARG A 100 -23.38 14.47 14.55
N ASN A 101 -24.05 14.77 13.43
CA ASN A 101 -24.54 16.10 13.10
C ASN A 101 -23.42 17.17 12.98
N ILE A 102 -22.22 16.77 12.60
CA ILE A 102 -21.08 17.67 12.43
C ILE A 102 -21.33 18.68 11.28
N PRO A 103 -20.72 19.87 11.31
CA PRO A 103 -20.69 20.76 10.14
C PRO A 103 -20.08 20.06 8.93
N TYR A 104 -20.61 20.30 7.72
CA TYR A 104 -20.05 19.69 6.50
C TYR A 104 -18.57 20.06 6.30
N SER A 105 -18.21 21.30 6.65
CA SER A 105 -16.88 21.89 6.59
C SER A 105 -15.97 21.58 7.79
N VAL A 106 -16.40 20.71 8.70
CA VAL A 106 -15.60 20.42 9.89
C VAL A 106 -14.25 19.84 9.50
N THR A 107 -13.22 20.30 10.18
CA THR A 107 -11.83 19.93 9.96
C THR A 107 -11.33 19.03 11.08
N ARG A 108 -10.33 18.22 10.77
CA ARG A 108 -9.67 17.38 11.77
C ARG A 108 -9.16 18.18 12.98
N PRO A 109 -8.48 19.35 12.84
CA PRO A 109 -8.08 20.16 13.97
C PRO A 109 -9.25 20.60 14.86
N GLU A 110 -10.42 20.92 14.30
CA GLU A 110 -11.61 21.28 15.08
C GLU A 110 -12.14 20.08 15.89
N ILE A 111 -12.12 18.88 15.32
CA ILE A 111 -12.46 17.65 16.07
C ILE A 111 -11.50 17.44 17.23
N LEU A 112 -10.19 17.57 16.99
CA LEU A 112 -9.18 17.42 18.06
C LEU A 112 -9.32 18.49 19.15
N ALA A 113 -9.58 19.73 18.77
CA ALA A 113 -9.82 20.82 19.71
C ALA A 113 -11.08 20.58 20.54
N PHE A 114 -12.15 20.05 19.92
CA PHE A 114 -13.40 19.70 20.58
C PHE A 114 -13.23 18.60 21.63
N LEU A 115 -12.40 17.58 21.36
CA LEU A 115 -12.09 16.52 22.32
C LEU A 115 -11.24 17.02 23.50
N GLY A 116 -10.41 18.03 23.25
CA GLY A 116 -9.51 18.62 24.23
C GLY A 116 -8.25 17.79 24.51
N ARG A 117 -7.28 18.40 25.19
CA ARG A 117 -5.94 17.83 25.43
C ARG A 117 -5.93 16.55 26.27
N ASN A 118 -6.99 16.29 27.04
CA ASN A 118 -7.11 15.12 27.90
C ASN A 118 -7.62 13.88 27.16
N ALA A 119 -7.98 14.01 25.88
CA ALA A 119 -8.39 12.87 25.07
C ALA A 119 -7.17 11.99 24.73
N ARG A 120 -7.20 10.75 25.21
CA ARG A 120 -6.18 9.73 24.92
C ARG A 120 -6.50 9.02 23.59
N ILE A 121 -6.35 9.75 22.50
CA ILE A 121 -6.51 9.21 21.14
C ILE A 121 -5.32 8.35 20.73
N VAL A 122 -5.51 7.50 19.71
CA VAL A 122 -4.40 6.69 19.17
C VAL A 122 -3.28 7.57 18.58
N ASN A 123 -2.06 7.04 18.56
CA ASN A 123 -0.87 7.79 18.12
C ASN A 123 -1.01 8.25 16.65
N GLU A 124 -1.08 9.56 16.44
CA GLU A 124 -1.20 10.22 15.13
C GLU A 124 -0.02 9.95 14.18
N GLN A 125 1.14 9.55 14.71
CA GLN A 125 2.30 9.21 13.87
C GLN A 125 2.19 7.81 13.28
N GLU A 126 1.46 6.93 13.96
CA GLU A 126 1.27 5.52 13.63
C GLU A 126 -0.03 5.27 12.88
N TYR A 127 -1.13 5.85 13.37
CA TYR A 127 -2.51 5.66 12.92
C TYR A 127 -3.17 6.99 12.54
N GLU A 128 -4.37 6.90 11.95
CA GLU A 128 -5.23 8.07 11.73
C GLU A 128 -6.37 8.05 12.77
N PRO A 129 -6.31 8.83 13.86
CA PRO A 129 -7.30 8.75 14.94
C PRO A 129 -8.65 9.36 14.59
N VAL A 130 -8.74 10.23 13.57
CA VAL A 130 -9.95 10.97 13.24
C VAL A 130 -10.40 10.60 11.83
N HIS A 131 -11.56 9.97 11.74
CA HIS A 131 -12.17 9.56 10.47
C HIS A 131 -13.43 10.36 10.21
N ILE A 132 -13.29 11.45 9.45
CA ILE A 132 -14.46 12.21 9.00
C ILE A 132 -15.00 11.55 7.73
N VAL A 133 -16.11 10.84 7.86
CA VAL A 133 -16.62 9.98 6.78
C VAL A 133 -17.17 10.83 5.65
N MET A 134 -16.91 10.38 4.42
CA MET A 134 -17.41 10.99 3.20
C MET A 134 -18.02 9.91 2.32
N GLU A 135 -19.21 10.17 1.77
CA GLU A 135 -19.76 9.32 0.71
C GLU A 135 -18.97 9.57 -0.59
N ARG A 136 -18.19 8.56 -1.03
CA ARG A 136 -17.20 8.70 -2.12
C ARG A 136 -17.77 9.08 -3.49
N VAL A 137 -19.06 8.89 -3.73
CA VAL A 137 -19.72 9.22 -5.01
C VAL A 137 -20.27 10.64 -5.03
N THR A 138 -20.78 11.13 -3.91
CA THR A 138 -21.40 12.46 -3.83
C THR A 138 -20.48 13.50 -3.23
N SER A 139 -19.37 13.09 -2.60
CA SER A 139 -18.49 13.88 -1.73
C SER A 139 -19.12 14.43 -0.46
N LYS A 140 -20.33 14.00 -0.11
CA LYS A 140 -21.04 14.51 1.07
C LYS A 140 -20.34 14.06 2.35
N THR A 141 -20.01 15.01 3.22
CA THR A 141 -19.57 14.75 4.59
C THR A 141 -20.70 14.13 5.40
N LEU A 142 -20.40 13.01 6.08
CA LEU A 142 -21.31 12.30 6.98
C LEU A 142 -20.89 12.54 8.44
N ASP A 143 -20.92 11.50 9.27
CA ASP A 143 -20.51 11.56 10.67
C ASP A 143 -18.99 11.42 10.84
N CYS A 144 -18.48 11.75 12.02
CA CYS A 144 -17.06 11.62 12.35
C CYS A 144 -16.87 10.52 13.39
N TYR A 145 -15.80 9.75 13.23
CA TYR A 145 -15.36 8.79 14.24
C TYR A 145 -14.02 9.19 14.80
N VAL A 146 -13.81 8.89 16.08
CA VAL A 146 -12.52 9.11 16.74
C VAL A 146 -12.11 7.84 17.48
N GLU A 147 -10.87 7.43 17.26
CA GLU A 147 -10.25 6.27 17.87
C GLU A 147 -9.40 6.64 19.09
N PHE A 148 -9.63 5.91 20.17
CA PHE A 148 -8.97 6.02 21.47
C PHE A 148 -8.11 4.80 21.74
N ILE A 149 -7.06 4.96 22.54
CA ILE A 149 -6.12 3.88 22.88
C ILE A 149 -6.81 2.62 23.44
N ASN A 150 -7.99 2.78 24.05
CA ASN A 150 -8.85 1.68 24.51
C ASN A 150 -10.30 2.16 24.72
N LEU A 151 -11.20 1.22 25.02
CA LEU A 151 -12.62 1.48 25.26
C LEU A 151 -12.88 2.42 26.45
N ASN A 152 -12.13 2.29 27.55
CA ASN A 152 -12.33 3.12 28.74
C ASN A 152 -12.12 4.60 28.44
N GLU A 153 -11.12 4.93 27.61
CA GLU A 153 -10.85 6.30 27.20
C GLU A 153 -11.95 6.88 26.29
N ALA A 154 -12.55 6.05 25.43
CA ALA A 154 -13.72 6.43 24.65
C ALA A 154 -14.94 6.70 25.54
N VAL A 155 -15.22 5.83 26.53
CA VAL A 155 -16.30 6.03 27.52
C VAL A 155 -16.06 7.31 28.32
N ASN A 156 -14.83 7.55 28.78
CA ASN A 156 -14.47 8.78 29.49
C ASN A 156 -14.73 10.03 28.63
N ALA A 157 -14.45 9.97 27.32
CA ALA A 157 -14.73 11.09 26.42
C ALA A 157 -16.24 11.39 26.31
N VAL A 158 -17.08 10.36 26.18
CA VAL A 158 -18.54 10.50 26.15
C VAL A 158 -19.07 11.05 27.48
N THR A 159 -18.63 10.51 28.62
CA THR A 159 -19.06 10.99 29.95
C THR A 159 -18.68 12.45 30.18
N ARG A 160 -17.48 12.86 29.76
CA ARG A 160 -17.06 14.28 29.82
C ARG A 160 -17.94 15.16 28.95
N PHE A 161 -18.27 14.70 27.74
CA PHE A 161 -19.16 15.42 26.85
C PHE A 161 -20.54 15.62 27.48
N GLU A 162 -21.14 14.57 28.04
CA GLU A 162 -22.46 14.64 28.70
C GLU A 162 -22.45 15.55 29.93
N SER A 163 -21.40 15.48 30.76
CA SER A 163 -21.25 16.38 31.91
C SER A 163 -21.13 17.85 31.51
N ASN A 164 -20.38 18.14 30.43
CA ASN A 164 -20.26 19.49 29.88
C ASN A 164 -21.58 19.96 29.25
N ARG A 165 -22.33 19.06 28.62
CA ARG A 165 -23.65 19.34 28.03
C ARG A 165 -24.67 19.69 29.12
N ALA A 166 -24.70 18.93 30.21
CA ALA A 166 -25.57 19.19 31.37
C ALA A 166 -25.33 20.57 32.01
N THR A 167 -24.10 21.10 31.90
CA THR A 167 -23.74 22.43 32.42
C THR A 167 -23.84 23.55 31.37
N ASN A 168 -24.46 23.29 30.21
CA ASN A 168 -24.58 24.22 29.06
C ASN A 168 -23.22 24.74 28.53
N ARG A 169 -22.12 24.03 28.80
CA ARG A 169 -20.75 24.41 28.40
C ARG A 169 -20.20 23.60 27.23
N GLY A 170 -20.82 22.48 26.89
CA GLY A 170 -20.40 21.58 25.80
C GLY A 170 -21.52 21.34 24.79
N GLY A 171 -21.17 20.79 23.63
CA GLY A 171 -22.17 20.35 22.65
C GLY A 171 -22.04 20.92 21.25
N ARG A 172 -21.11 21.84 20.97
CA ARG A 172 -21.02 22.49 19.65
C ARG A 172 -19.71 22.26 18.92
N LEU A 173 -19.82 22.00 17.63
CA LEU A 173 -18.74 22.12 16.65
C LEU A 173 -19.13 23.26 15.70
N GLY A 174 -18.40 24.38 15.76
CA GLY A 174 -18.76 25.61 15.07
C GLY A 174 -20.16 26.08 15.48
N SER A 175 -21.06 26.21 14.50
CA SER A 175 -22.46 26.63 14.72
C SER A 175 -23.43 25.47 15.02
N ARG A 176 -23.00 24.21 14.91
CA ARG A 176 -23.89 23.05 15.05
C ARG A 176 -23.80 22.43 16.43
N HIS A 177 -24.95 22.10 17.00
CA HIS A 177 -25.04 21.18 18.13
C HIS A 177 -24.80 19.76 17.64
N VAL A 178 -23.86 19.07 18.25
CA VAL A 178 -23.45 17.71 17.89
C VAL A 178 -23.80 16.74 18.99
N ASP A 179 -24.00 15.49 18.61
CA ASP A 179 -24.19 14.39 19.55
C ASP A 179 -22.91 13.54 19.56
N VAL A 180 -22.48 13.12 20.75
CA VAL A 180 -21.33 12.23 20.92
C VAL A 180 -21.81 10.95 21.57
N GLU A 181 -21.65 9.83 20.88
CA GLU A 181 -22.06 8.53 21.37
C GLU A 181 -20.88 7.55 21.36
N LEU A 182 -20.94 6.57 22.26
CA LEU A 182 -20.03 5.44 22.22
C LEU A 182 -20.31 4.63 20.95
N SER A 183 -19.27 4.21 20.25
CA SER A 183 -19.39 3.43 19.01
C SER A 183 -18.43 2.25 19.02
N SER A 184 -18.32 1.56 17.89
CA SER A 184 -17.50 0.36 17.74
C SER A 184 -16.67 0.42 16.47
N GLN A 185 -15.61 -0.40 16.42
CA GLN A 185 -14.86 -0.65 15.18
C GLN A 185 -15.78 -1.15 14.07
N GLU A 186 -16.77 -1.99 14.42
CA GLU A 186 -17.73 -2.54 13.46
C GLU A 186 -18.50 -1.43 12.74
N GLN A 187 -19.05 -0.49 13.51
CA GLN A 187 -19.83 0.61 12.93
C GLN A 187 -18.95 1.59 12.15
N LEU A 188 -17.71 1.81 12.59
CA LEU A 188 -16.71 2.57 11.83
C LEU A 188 -16.41 1.91 10.47
N MET A 189 -16.12 0.61 10.46
CA MET A 189 -15.81 -0.12 9.23
C MET A 189 -17.01 -0.15 8.28
N LYS A 190 -18.22 -0.34 8.80
CA LYS A 190 -19.46 -0.27 8.01
C LYS A 190 -19.63 1.08 7.31
N ASP A 191 -19.36 2.18 8.02
CA ASP A 191 -19.51 3.54 7.46
C ASP A 191 -18.33 3.91 6.53
N LEU A 192 -17.14 3.33 6.72
CA LEU A 192 -15.99 3.51 5.82
C LEU A 192 -16.10 2.69 4.53
N PHE A 193 -16.75 1.52 4.58
CA PHE A 193 -16.91 0.61 3.44
C PHE A 193 -18.39 0.30 3.16
N PRO A 194 -19.22 1.34 2.92
CA PRO A 194 -20.68 1.20 2.89
C PRO A 194 -21.19 0.39 1.70
N LYS A 195 -20.40 0.25 0.63
CA LYS A 195 -20.74 -0.53 -0.57
C LYS A 195 -20.16 -1.95 -0.58
N ALA A 196 -19.49 -2.38 0.49
CA ALA A 196 -18.99 -3.75 0.62
C ALA A 196 -20.17 -4.73 0.78
N LYS A 197 -20.66 -5.27 -0.34
CA LYS A 197 -21.78 -6.21 -0.37
C LYS A 197 -21.39 -7.56 0.23
N ASN A 198 -22.35 -8.22 0.86
CA ASN A 198 -22.17 -9.53 1.50
C ASN A 198 -21.01 -9.53 2.53
N VAL A 199 -20.85 -8.44 3.27
CA VAL A 199 -19.89 -8.35 4.36
C VAL A 199 -20.62 -8.05 5.66
N GLN A 200 -20.41 -8.89 6.66
CA GLN A 200 -20.72 -8.58 8.05
C GLN A 200 -19.43 -8.19 8.76
N TRP A 201 -19.40 -7.07 9.45
CA TRP A 201 -18.25 -6.66 10.23
C TRP A 201 -18.34 -7.26 11.64
N GLN A 202 -17.23 -7.75 12.19
CA GLN A 202 -17.07 -8.12 13.59
C GLN A 202 -15.83 -7.40 14.12
N GLY A 203 -16.05 -6.32 14.88
CA GLY A 203 -14.96 -5.38 15.14
C GLY A 203 -14.41 -4.81 13.84
N SER A 204 -13.09 -4.86 13.63
CA SER A 204 -12.47 -4.46 12.36
C SER A 204 -12.39 -5.58 11.32
N ARG A 205 -12.84 -6.79 11.65
CA ARG A 205 -12.78 -7.97 10.80
C ARG A 205 -13.99 -8.10 9.88
N PRO A 206 -13.82 -8.22 8.55
CA PRO A 206 -14.91 -8.58 7.67
C PRO A 206 -15.15 -10.10 7.68
N ILE A 207 -16.42 -10.49 7.74
CA ILE A 207 -16.90 -11.84 7.48
C ILE A 207 -17.64 -11.81 6.16
N ILE A 208 -17.11 -12.54 5.19
CA ILE A 208 -17.69 -12.64 3.86
C ILE A 208 -18.86 -13.62 3.92
N ILE A 209 -20.05 -13.13 3.65
CA ILE A 209 -21.27 -13.92 3.59
C ILE A 209 -21.34 -14.53 2.18
N ALA A 210 -21.61 -15.83 2.10
CA ALA A 210 -21.81 -16.49 0.82
C ALA A 210 -22.95 -15.85 0.03
N ARG A 211 -22.90 -15.98 -1.29
CA ARG A 211 -24.03 -15.61 -2.14
C ARG A 211 -25.22 -16.51 -1.80
N ASP A 212 -26.39 -15.92 -1.57
CA ASP A 212 -27.62 -16.68 -1.48
C ASP A 212 -28.10 -17.02 -2.90
N GLU A 213 -28.12 -18.32 -3.23
CA GLU A 213 -28.54 -18.80 -4.55
C GLU A 213 -30.05 -18.62 -4.79
N ASN A 214 -30.84 -18.46 -3.73
CA ASN A 214 -32.29 -18.28 -3.82
C ASN A 214 -32.71 -16.81 -3.97
N ASP A 215 -31.79 -15.86 -3.75
CA ASP A 215 -32.04 -14.43 -3.93
C ASP A 215 -31.43 -13.93 -5.25
N PRO A 216 -32.25 -13.67 -6.29
CA PRO A 216 -31.76 -13.20 -7.58
C PRO A 216 -31.12 -11.81 -7.52
N TYR A 217 -31.35 -11.04 -6.46
CA TYR A 217 -30.75 -9.71 -6.26
C TYR A 217 -29.45 -9.78 -5.45
N ASN A 218 -29.09 -10.95 -4.90
CA ASN A 218 -27.82 -11.17 -4.21
C ASN A 218 -26.71 -11.43 -5.21
N SER A 219 -25.89 -10.39 -5.45
CA SER A 219 -24.74 -10.47 -6.36
C SER A 219 -23.49 -11.10 -5.74
N GLY A 220 -23.55 -11.54 -4.48
CA GLY A 220 -22.38 -11.97 -3.71
C GLY A 220 -21.41 -10.82 -3.38
N PHE A 221 -20.26 -11.18 -2.82
CA PHE A 221 -19.17 -10.25 -2.54
C PHE A 221 -18.57 -9.70 -3.84
N GLN A 222 -18.40 -8.38 -3.91
CA GLN A 222 -17.90 -7.66 -5.11
C GLN A 222 -16.66 -6.81 -4.82
N GLY A 223 -15.95 -7.09 -3.74
CA GLY A 223 -14.85 -6.26 -3.24
C GLY A 223 -15.30 -5.34 -2.09
N PHE A 224 -14.31 -4.79 -1.38
CA PHE A 224 -14.55 -3.88 -0.25
C PHE A 224 -14.81 -2.44 -0.71
N ILE A 225 -14.29 -2.06 -1.87
CA ILE A 225 -14.50 -0.77 -2.52
C ILE A 225 -14.71 -1.01 -4.00
N SER A 226 -15.70 -0.33 -4.57
CA SER A 226 -15.97 -0.40 -6.01
C SER A 226 -15.03 0.49 -6.83
N LYS A 227 -14.76 0.12 -8.09
CA LYS A 227 -14.04 0.96 -9.06
C LYS A 227 -14.66 2.35 -9.19
N GLU A 228 -15.99 2.45 -9.17
CA GLU A 228 -16.72 3.71 -9.27
C GLU A 228 -16.44 4.64 -8.07
N GLU A 229 -16.39 4.10 -6.85
CA GLU A 229 -16.03 4.90 -5.67
C GLU A 229 -14.63 5.50 -5.79
N LEU A 230 -13.66 4.75 -6.30
CA LEU A 230 -12.29 5.24 -6.48
C LEU A 230 -12.20 6.29 -7.58
N VAL A 231 -12.88 6.07 -8.70
CA VAL A 231 -12.94 7.05 -9.80
C VAL A 231 -13.60 8.36 -9.33
N MET A 232 -14.72 8.26 -8.61
CA MET A 232 -15.41 9.45 -8.11
C MET A 232 -14.59 10.21 -7.07
N LEU A 233 -13.88 9.50 -6.19
CA LEU A 233 -12.97 10.09 -5.22
C LEU A 233 -11.92 11.00 -5.88
N VAL A 234 -11.34 10.56 -7.00
CA VAL A 234 -10.38 11.36 -7.79
C VAL A 234 -11.09 12.52 -8.50
N LYS A 235 -12.22 12.27 -9.18
CA LYS A 235 -12.98 13.28 -9.92
C LYS A 235 -13.44 14.45 -9.07
N HIS A 236 -13.75 14.20 -7.79
CA HIS A 236 -14.11 15.25 -6.84
C HIS A 236 -12.99 16.29 -6.63
N VAL A 237 -11.73 15.88 -6.81
CA VAL A 237 -10.56 16.76 -6.75
C VAL A 237 -10.24 17.37 -8.11
N GLU A 238 -10.31 16.59 -9.20
CA GLU A 238 -10.04 17.06 -10.56
C GLU A 238 -11.02 18.13 -11.05
N ALA A 239 -12.31 17.95 -10.74
CA ALA A 239 -13.40 18.81 -11.19
C ALA A 239 -14.26 19.29 -10.01
N PRO A 240 -13.72 20.09 -9.08
CA PRO A 240 -14.42 20.51 -7.86
C PRO A 240 -15.69 21.32 -8.15
N GLN A 241 -15.77 22.02 -9.27
CA GLN A 241 -16.96 22.73 -9.74
C GLN A 241 -18.17 21.82 -9.99
N ARG A 242 -17.94 20.51 -10.19
CA ARG A 242 -19.01 19.50 -10.34
C ARG A 242 -19.34 18.80 -9.01
N SER A 243 -18.67 19.18 -7.93
CA SER A 243 -18.73 18.51 -6.62
C SER A 243 -18.93 19.55 -5.52
N PRO A 244 -20.17 19.99 -5.25
CA PRO A 244 -20.44 21.12 -4.36
C PRO A 244 -19.86 20.91 -2.95
N PHE A 245 -19.94 19.69 -2.40
CA PHE A 245 -19.40 19.39 -1.07
C PHE A 245 -17.86 19.37 -1.04
N SER A 246 -17.20 18.77 -2.03
CA SER A 246 -15.74 18.85 -2.13
C SER A 246 -15.20 20.25 -2.39
N LYS A 247 -15.98 21.13 -3.04
CA LYS A 247 -15.58 22.53 -3.23
C LYS A 247 -15.44 23.26 -1.89
N GLU A 248 -16.35 23.02 -0.95
CA GLU A 248 -16.31 23.61 0.39
C GLU A 248 -15.25 22.95 1.30
N CYS A 249 -14.94 21.68 1.06
CA CYS A 249 -14.04 20.87 1.89
C CYS A 249 -13.01 20.14 1.02
N PRO A 250 -12.08 20.86 0.37
CA PRO A 250 -11.19 20.28 -0.64
C PRO A 250 -10.21 19.24 -0.06
N GLN A 251 -9.95 19.28 1.25
CA GLN A 251 -9.14 18.30 1.98
C GLN A 251 -9.80 16.91 2.10
N ARG A 252 -11.14 16.84 2.03
CA ARG A 252 -11.88 15.65 2.45
C ARG A 252 -11.62 14.40 1.61
N PRO A 253 -11.49 14.47 0.27
CA PRO A 253 -11.11 13.29 -0.53
C PRO A 253 -9.78 12.67 -0.09
N PHE A 254 -8.82 13.48 0.32
CA PHE A 254 -7.51 13.00 0.80
C PHE A 254 -7.61 12.35 2.18
N GLU A 255 -8.39 12.92 3.10
CA GLU A 255 -8.65 12.33 4.41
C GLU A 255 -9.42 11.00 4.30
N CYS A 256 -10.36 10.93 3.35
CA CYS A 256 -11.07 9.71 3.00
C CYS A 256 -10.11 8.64 2.46
N LEU A 257 -9.16 9.01 1.58
CA LEU A 257 -8.12 8.11 1.10
C LEU A 257 -7.23 7.60 2.24
N ILE A 258 -6.77 8.47 3.14
CA ILE A 258 -5.95 8.06 4.30
C ILE A 258 -6.69 7.01 5.13
N SER A 259 -7.94 7.29 5.52
CA SER A 259 -8.75 6.35 6.30
C SER A 259 -8.97 5.04 5.53
N THR A 260 -9.19 5.14 4.22
CA THR A 260 -9.33 3.98 3.34
C THR A 260 -8.09 3.10 3.36
N LEU A 261 -6.90 3.65 3.09
CA LEU A 261 -5.66 2.88 3.00
C LEU A 261 -5.29 2.19 4.33
N LEU A 262 -5.52 2.89 5.45
CA LEU A 262 -5.17 2.40 6.79
C LEU A 262 -6.18 1.41 7.36
N LYS A 263 -7.45 1.50 6.97
CA LYS A 263 -8.52 0.59 7.44
C LYS A 263 -8.83 -0.53 6.46
N TYR A 264 -8.34 -0.49 5.22
CA TYR A 264 -8.61 -1.55 4.24
C TYR A 264 -8.14 -2.91 4.80
N PRO A 265 -8.96 -3.97 4.73
CA PRO A 265 -8.67 -5.25 5.35
C PRO A 265 -7.66 -6.06 4.54
N TRP A 266 -6.43 -5.56 4.38
CA TRP A 266 -5.40 -6.14 3.52
C TRP A 266 -5.06 -7.60 3.83
N TYR A 267 -5.27 -8.06 5.07
CA TYR A 267 -5.09 -9.46 5.47
C TYR A 267 -6.09 -10.42 4.80
N MET A 268 -7.18 -9.92 4.21
CA MET A 268 -8.15 -10.70 3.43
C MET A 268 -7.63 -11.01 2.01
N VAL A 269 -6.40 -11.54 1.93
CA VAL A 269 -5.67 -11.74 0.67
C VAL A 269 -6.38 -12.69 -0.30
N ASP A 270 -7.25 -13.56 0.21
CA ASP A 270 -8.06 -14.49 -0.58
C ASP A 270 -9.35 -13.84 -1.12
N HIS A 271 -9.60 -12.57 -0.82
CA HIS A 271 -10.76 -11.79 -1.30
C HIS A 271 -10.38 -10.50 -2.00
N ILE A 272 -9.10 -10.15 -2.04
CA ILE A 272 -8.61 -8.94 -2.69
C ILE A 272 -7.82 -9.35 -3.91
N THR A 273 -8.19 -8.84 -5.08
CA THR A 273 -7.52 -9.13 -6.35
C THR A 273 -6.31 -8.23 -6.58
N ILE A 274 -5.45 -8.62 -7.53
CA ILE A 274 -4.37 -7.74 -7.99
C ILE A 274 -4.95 -6.46 -8.60
N GLU A 275 -6.08 -6.53 -9.30
CA GLU A 275 -6.79 -5.39 -9.85
C GLU A 275 -7.27 -4.43 -8.75
N ASP A 276 -7.93 -4.92 -7.70
CA ASP A 276 -8.41 -4.09 -6.58
C ASP A 276 -7.29 -3.25 -5.97
N ARG A 277 -6.16 -3.89 -5.65
CA ARG A 277 -4.95 -3.24 -5.15
C ARG A 277 -4.42 -2.20 -6.14
N SER A 278 -4.41 -2.52 -7.43
CA SER A 278 -3.89 -1.63 -8.48
C SER A 278 -4.77 -0.40 -8.68
N LEU A 279 -6.09 -0.54 -8.59
CA LEU A 279 -7.04 0.58 -8.63
C LEU A 279 -6.84 1.53 -7.43
N LEU A 280 -6.68 0.98 -6.22
CA LEU A 280 -6.39 1.77 -5.02
C LEU A 280 -5.06 2.53 -5.12
N HIS A 281 -4.02 1.87 -5.63
CA HIS A 281 -2.72 2.52 -5.88
C HIS A 281 -2.83 3.62 -6.91
N LYS A 282 -3.50 3.37 -8.05
CA LYS A 282 -3.72 4.37 -9.09
C LYS A 282 -4.42 5.63 -8.55
N ALA A 283 -5.53 5.47 -7.83
CA ALA A 283 -6.24 6.58 -7.21
C ALA A 283 -5.36 7.34 -6.20
N THR A 284 -4.52 6.61 -5.45
CA THR A 284 -3.55 7.21 -4.51
C THR A 284 -2.53 8.09 -5.22
N ILE A 285 -1.96 7.61 -6.32
CA ILE A 285 -0.97 8.37 -7.11
C ILE A 285 -1.61 9.60 -7.76
N GLU A 286 -2.81 9.47 -8.32
CA GLU A 286 -3.55 10.59 -8.90
C GLU A 286 -3.84 11.67 -7.85
N LEU A 287 -4.36 11.29 -6.68
CA LEU A 287 -4.63 12.22 -5.59
C LEU A 287 -3.35 12.87 -5.05
N LEU A 288 -2.24 12.14 -4.93
CA LEU A 288 -0.96 12.76 -4.53
C LEU A 288 -0.48 13.80 -5.54
N ARG A 289 -0.60 13.55 -6.84
CA ARG A 289 -0.23 14.52 -7.87
C ARG A 289 -1.10 15.77 -7.80
N LEU A 290 -2.42 15.59 -7.71
CA LEU A 290 -3.37 16.69 -7.60
C LEU A 290 -3.15 17.52 -6.34
N LEU A 291 -2.88 16.88 -5.19
CA LEU A 291 -2.60 17.60 -3.95
C LEU A 291 -1.30 18.40 -4.05
N ARG A 292 -0.25 17.84 -4.66
CA ARG A 292 1.01 18.54 -4.88
C ARG A 292 0.80 19.78 -5.76
N GLU A 293 0.09 19.63 -6.88
CA GLU A 293 -0.24 20.74 -7.77
C GLU A 293 -0.98 21.85 -7.04
N ARG A 294 -2.00 21.51 -6.23
CA ARG A 294 -2.78 22.49 -5.46
C ARG A 294 -2.00 23.20 -4.36
N ILE A 295 -1.01 22.52 -3.77
CA ILE A 295 -0.08 23.12 -2.81
C ILE A 295 0.86 24.08 -3.52
N ASP A 296 1.42 23.67 -4.66
CA ASP A 296 2.34 24.48 -5.44
C ASP A 296 1.65 25.72 -6.06
N SER A 297 0.35 25.63 -6.37
CA SER A 297 -0.47 26.75 -6.84
C SER A 297 -1.10 27.61 -5.75
N GLU A 298 -0.89 27.26 -4.47
CA GLU A 298 -1.43 27.97 -3.29
C GLU A 298 -2.96 28.21 -3.36
N THR A 299 -3.73 27.29 -3.95
CA THR A 299 -5.17 27.51 -4.19
C THR A 299 -5.98 27.61 -2.88
N ASP A 300 -5.62 26.80 -1.88
CA ASP A 300 -6.22 26.82 -0.54
C ASP A 300 -5.16 26.36 0.48
N PRO A 301 -4.25 27.25 0.90
CA PRO A 301 -3.13 26.87 1.77
C PRO A 301 -3.55 26.50 3.20
N VAL A 302 -4.81 26.80 3.59
CA VAL A 302 -5.34 26.44 4.90
C VAL A 302 -5.70 24.96 4.92
N ASN A 303 -6.47 24.49 3.93
CA ASN A 303 -6.95 23.11 3.91
C ASN A 303 -6.06 22.16 3.10
N LEU A 304 -5.47 22.64 1.99
CA LEU A 304 -4.59 21.88 1.11
C LEU A 304 -3.13 22.25 1.39
N ASN A 305 -2.56 21.64 2.42
CA ASN A 305 -1.26 22.01 2.95
C ASN A 305 -0.27 20.85 3.00
N LYS A 306 1.00 21.16 3.26
CA LYS A 306 2.10 20.18 3.35
C LYS A 306 1.88 19.13 4.45
N MET A 307 1.12 19.45 5.51
CA MET A 307 0.79 18.49 6.55
C MET A 307 -0.18 17.42 6.04
N LEU A 308 -1.23 17.83 5.30
CA LEU A 308 -2.12 16.89 4.64
C LEU A 308 -1.36 16.03 3.64
N TYR A 309 -0.52 16.64 2.79
CA TYR A 309 0.31 15.92 1.82
C TYR A 309 1.17 14.85 2.50
N LYS A 310 1.82 15.23 3.62
CA LYS A 310 2.60 14.32 4.46
C LYS A 310 1.80 13.17 5.00
N ARG A 311 0.57 13.40 5.46
CA ARG A 311 -0.32 12.33 5.94
C ARG A 311 -0.68 11.35 4.81
N VAL A 312 -1.00 11.85 3.62
CA VAL A 312 -1.38 11.00 2.46
C VAL A 312 -0.23 10.09 2.05
N TRP A 313 0.97 10.63 1.80
CA TRP A 313 2.07 9.77 1.34
C TRP A 313 2.57 8.83 2.45
N ARG A 314 2.51 9.24 3.73
CA ARG A 314 2.83 8.32 4.83
C ARG A 314 1.85 7.16 4.92
N ALA A 315 0.55 7.41 4.75
CA ALA A 315 -0.45 6.35 4.70
C ALA A 315 -0.20 5.39 3.52
N ALA A 316 0.17 5.93 2.36
CA ALA A 316 0.53 5.14 1.18
C ALA A 316 1.78 4.28 1.38
N LEU A 317 2.86 4.81 1.98
CA LEU A 317 4.09 4.04 2.24
C LEU A 317 3.89 2.97 3.32
N LYS A 318 3.03 3.23 4.30
CA LYS A 318 2.64 2.25 5.33
C LYS A 318 1.62 1.22 4.86
N CYS A 319 0.98 1.44 3.70
CA CYS A 319 -0.02 0.53 3.16
C CYS A 319 0.58 -0.87 2.98
N PRO A 320 0.09 -1.90 3.70
CA PRO A 320 0.62 -3.26 3.59
C PRO A 320 0.20 -3.93 2.27
N GLY A 321 -0.84 -3.38 1.62
CA GLY A 321 -1.29 -3.78 0.29
C GLY A 321 -0.34 -3.40 -0.84
N PHE A 322 0.45 -2.33 -0.68
CA PHE A 322 1.28 -1.84 -1.76
C PHE A 322 2.58 -2.62 -1.90
N THR A 323 2.88 -3.01 -3.14
CA THR A 323 4.15 -3.68 -3.45
C THR A 323 5.33 -2.75 -3.22
N PRO A 324 6.56 -3.28 -3.09
CA PRO A 324 7.75 -2.45 -3.08
C PRO A 324 7.77 -1.42 -4.22
N CYS A 325 7.53 -1.84 -5.48
CA CYS A 325 7.50 -0.90 -6.61
C CYS A 325 6.40 0.17 -6.49
N GLN A 326 5.22 -0.17 -5.98
CA GLN A 326 4.15 0.81 -5.77
C GLN A 326 4.49 1.83 -4.70
N LYS A 327 5.22 1.42 -3.66
CA LYS A 327 5.74 2.34 -2.64
C LYS A 327 6.87 3.21 -3.22
N ASP A 328 7.70 2.67 -4.09
CA ASP A 328 8.71 3.43 -4.84
C ASP A 328 8.09 4.55 -5.69
N ASP A 329 6.96 4.28 -6.36
CA ASP A 329 6.23 5.32 -7.09
C ASP A 329 5.84 6.51 -6.18
N VAL A 330 5.41 6.21 -4.95
CA VAL A 330 5.07 7.23 -3.94
C VAL A 330 6.32 8.01 -3.52
N VAL A 331 7.43 7.31 -3.23
CA VAL A 331 8.73 7.93 -2.89
C VAL A 331 9.18 8.89 -3.99
N PHE A 332 9.12 8.44 -5.25
CA PHE A 332 9.52 9.22 -6.41
C PHE A 332 8.66 10.49 -6.59
N ILE A 333 7.34 10.35 -6.54
CA ILE A 333 6.42 11.47 -6.80
C ILE A 333 6.40 12.46 -5.64
N CYS A 334 6.58 12.00 -4.41
CA CYS A 334 6.52 12.83 -3.21
C CYS A 334 7.88 13.37 -2.77
N ASP A 335 8.95 12.97 -3.46
CA ASP A 335 10.33 13.35 -3.15
C ASP A 335 10.72 13.02 -1.70
N VAL A 336 10.39 11.79 -1.28
CA VAL A 336 10.73 11.29 0.06
C VAL A 336 12.19 10.84 0.04
N ASP A 337 12.97 11.26 1.04
CA ASP A 337 14.37 10.84 1.15
C ASP A 337 14.49 9.35 1.50
N ASP A 338 15.58 8.71 1.06
CA ASP A 338 15.80 7.27 1.23
C ASP A 338 15.75 6.82 2.69
N ARG A 339 16.24 7.65 3.62
CA ARG A 339 16.22 7.32 5.04
C ARG A 339 14.78 7.25 5.55
N THR A 340 13.97 8.26 5.27
CA THR A 340 12.54 8.26 5.63
C THR A 340 11.79 7.11 4.96
N ALA A 341 12.10 6.80 3.70
CA ALA A 341 11.49 5.68 2.98
C ALA A 341 11.78 4.33 3.66
N ILE A 342 13.05 4.09 4.04
CA ILE A 342 13.46 2.88 4.76
C ILE A 342 12.82 2.80 6.15
N GLU A 343 12.78 3.91 6.90
CA GLU A 343 12.11 3.98 8.21
C GLU A 343 10.60 3.66 8.12
N LEU A 344 9.98 3.86 6.96
CA LEU A 344 8.58 3.52 6.68
C LEU A 344 8.40 2.15 6.02
N GLY A 345 9.46 1.34 5.93
CA GLY A 345 9.40 -0.02 5.42
C GLY A 345 9.30 -0.10 3.90
N VAL A 346 9.86 0.85 3.16
CA VAL A 346 10.09 0.70 1.72
C VAL A 346 11.26 -0.25 1.52
N ALA A 347 11.08 -1.24 0.63
CA ALA A 347 12.12 -2.21 0.38
C ALA A 347 13.34 -1.52 -0.26
N PRO A 348 14.56 -1.97 0.06
CA PRO A 348 15.75 -1.53 -0.65
C PRO A 348 15.65 -1.83 -2.15
N TYR A 349 16.09 -0.88 -2.99
CA TYR A 349 15.99 -1.01 -4.44
C TYR A 349 14.57 -1.30 -4.93
N ALA A 350 13.54 -0.80 -4.24
CA ALA A 350 12.13 -1.11 -4.44
C ALA A 350 11.65 -1.09 -5.91
N VAL A 351 12.12 -0.12 -6.71
CA VAL A 351 11.82 -0.04 -8.16
C VAL A 351 12.14 -1.32 -8.95
N TRP A 352 13.07 -2.15 -8.46
CA TRP A 352 13.55 -3.36 -9.13
C TRP A 352 12.90 -4.65 -8.64
N TRP A 353 11.92 -4.58 -7.73
CA TRP A 353 11.14 -5.74 -7.25
C TRP A 353 10.03 -6.18 -8.21
N LYS A 354 10.05 -5.72 -9.46
CA LYS A 354 8.99 -5.93 -10.47
C LYS A 354 8.49 -7.37 -10.65
N PRO A 355 9.32 -8.44 -10.50
CA PRO A 355 8.83 -9.81 -10.60
C PRO A 355 7.80 -10.20 -9.53
N LEU A 356 7.74 -9.47 -8.40
CA LEU A 356 6.92 -9.81 -7.24
C LEU A 356 5.80 -8.78 -7.01
N PHE A 357 4.58 -9.27 -6.93
CA PHE A 357 3.33 -8.52 -6.78
C PHE A 357 2.68 -8.70 -5.41
N THR A 358 3.11 -9.71 -4.64
CA THR A 358 2.55 -10.00 -3.31
C THR A 358 3.61 -10.13 -2.24
N ILE A 359 4.81 -10.55 -2.64
CA ILE A 359 5.96 -10.75 -1.76
C ILE A 359 6.83 -9.48 -1.69
N GLY A 360 7.28 -9.14 -0.49
CA GLY A 360 8.28 -8.10 -0.26
C GLY A 360 9.28 -8.49 0.83
N HIS A 361 10.10 -7.53 1.28
CA HIS A 361 11.03 -7.76 2.39
C HIS A 361 10.33 -7.93 3.74
N LYS A 362 10.88 -8.80 4.60
CA LYS A 362 10.42 -9.01 5.96
C LYS A 362 10.97 -7.91 6.87
N PRO A 363 10.13 -7.27 7.72
CA PRO A 363 10.60 -6.31 8.71
C PRO A 363 11.64 -6.94 9.65
N ASN A 364 12.55 -6.11 10.16
CA ASN A 364 13.61 -6.49 11.11
C ASN A 364 14.68 -7.46 10.59
N ILE A 365 14.65 -7.84 9.31
CA ILE A 365 15.77 -8.54 8.67
C ILE A 365 16.79 -7.51 8.15
N PRO A 366 18.08 -7.64 8.47
CA PRO A 366 19.10 -6.72 7.97
C PRO A 366 19.14 -6.65 6.44
N HIS A 367 19.36 -5.44 5.91
CA HIS A 367 19.34 -5.18 4.48
C HIS A 367 20.28 -6.10 3.68
N ASP A 368 21.50 -6.29 4.18
CA ASP A 368 22.51 -7.13 3.54
C ASP A 368 22.11 -8.60 3.47
N THR A 369 21.32 -9.08 4.44
CA THR A 369 20.77 -10.43 4.44
C THR A 369 19.75 -10.57 3.31
N ILE A 370 18.83 -9.61 3.17
CA ILE A 370 17.88 -9.59 2.05
C ILE A 370 18.65 -9.61 0.71
N MET A 371 19.65 -8.74 0.57
CA MET A 371 20.45 -8.66 -0.65
C MET A 371 21.24 -9.94 -0.94
N TRP A 372 21.70 -10.64 0.09
CA TRP A 372 22.36 -11.94 -0.07
C TRP A 372 21.41 -12.99 -0.66
N TYR A 373 20.18 -13.13 -0.16
CA TYR A 373 19.21 -14.06 -0.76
C TYR A 373 18.86 -13.68 -2.21
N ILE A 374 18.67 -12.39 -2.48
CA ILE A 374 18.43 -11.88 -3.84
C ILE A 374 19.62 -12.24 -4.76
N ALA A 375 20.85 -12.11 -4.26
CA ALA A 375 22.05 -12.47 -5.00
C ALA A 375 22.10 -13.96 -5.33
N ILE A 376 21.81 -14.83 -4.35
CA ILE A 376 21.75 -16.29 -4.54
C ILE A 376 20.73 -16.65 -5.64
N ILE A 377 19.53 -16.07 -5.58
CA ILE A 377 18.48 -16.26 -6.59
C ILE A 377 19.00 -15.83 -7.97
N ARG A 378 19.49 -14.59 -8.08
CA ARG A 378 19.97 -14.02 -9.35
C ARG A 378 21.12 -14.84 -9.95
N GLU A 379 22.14 -15.13 -9.15
CA GLU A 379 23.35 -15.83 -9.60
C GLU A 379 23.05 -17.26 -10.05
N HIS A 380 22.13 -17.95 -9.36
CA HIS A 380 21.68 -19.27 -9.80
C HIS A 380 20.97 -19.23 -11.15
N LEU A 381 20.06 -18.27 -11.35
CA LEU A 381 19.33 -18.11 -12.59
C LEU A 381 20.24 -17.66 -13.74
N ASP A 382 21.19 -16.76 -13.49
CA ASP A 382 22.16 -16.33 -14.49
C ASP A 382 23.11 -17.46 -14.89
N ARG A 383 23.54 -18.30 -13.94
CA ARG A 383 24.32 -19.50 -14.23
C ARG A 383 23.55 -20.50 -15.09
N LYS A 384 22.25 -20.72 -14.85
CA LYS A 384 21.40 -21.55 -15.73
C LYS A 384 21.36 -21.04 -17.17
N LYS A 385 21.44 -19.72 -17.42
CA LYS A 385 21.58 -19.15 -18.78
C LYS A 385 22.91 -19.48 -19.44
N GLN A 386 23.95 -19.78 -18.67
CA GLN A 386 25.27 -20.10 -19.22
C GLN A 386 25.38 -21.48 -19.84
N TYR A 387 24.51 -22.40 -19.42
CA TYR A 387 24.41 -23.75 -19.98
C TYR A 387 23.50 -23.86 -21.21
N VAL A 388 22.95 -22.73 -21.68
CA VAL A 388 22.12 -22.63 -22.88
C VAL A 388 23.04 -22.63 -24.12
N SER A 389 22.64 -23.31 -25.20
CA SER A 389 23.49 -23.45 -26.40
C SER A 389 23.83 -22.09 -27.03
N LEU A 390 24.96 -22.01 -27.74
CA LEU A 390 25.37 -20.78 -28.47
C LEU A 390 24.30 -20.31 -29.48
N ALA A 391 23.56 -21.24 -30.08
CA ALA A 391 22.47 -20.95 -31.00
C ALA A 391 21.26 -20.29 -30.30
N GLU A 392 20.86 -20.81 -29.13
CA GLU A 392 19.78 -20.22 -28.32
C GLU A 392 20.19 -18.87 -27.72
N ARG A 393 21.47 -18.69 -27.38
CA ARG A 393 22.00 -17.38 -26.94
C ARG A 393 21.98 -16.34 -28.06
N ALA A 394 22.32 -16.73 -29.29
CA ALA A 394 22.23 -15.85 -30.45
C ALA A 394 20.78 -15.48 -30.81
N ALA A 395 19.82 -16.39 -30.57
CA ALA A 395 18.40 -16.14 -30.81
C ALA A 395 17.74 -15.21 -29.78
N ARG A 396 18.30 -15.08 -28.57
CA ARG A 396 17.68 -14.32 -27.47
C ARG A 396 17.84 -12.79 -27.55
N HIS A 397 18.66 -12.25 -28.46
CA HIS A 397 18.91 -10.78 -28.54
C HIS A 397 19.20 -10.13 -27.16
N ASP A 398 19.85 -10.86 -26.24
CA ASP A 398 20.06 -10.46 -24.83
C ASP A 398 21.08 -9.31 -24.64
N GLN A 399 21.57 -8.66 -25.70
CA GLN A 399 22.69 -7.70 -25.59
C GLN A 399 22.33 -6.35 -24.95
N ASP A 400 21.04 -6.01 -24.80
CA ASP A 400 20.59 -4.70 -24.30
C ASP A 400 19.71 -4.75 -23.04
N GLU A 401 19.47 -5.93 -22.43
CA GLU A 401 18.66 -6.00 -21.21
C GLU A 401 19.47 -5.54 -19.98
N LEU A 402 18.96 -4.51 -19.29
CA LEU A 402 19.49 -4.07 -18.02
C LEU A 402 19.44 -5.22 -16.99
N PRO A 403 20.48 -5.39 -16.16
CA PRO A 403 20.48 -6.44 -15.16
C PRO A 403 19.28 -6.34 -14.19
N LYS A 404 18.57 -7.46 -14.02
CA LYS A 404 17.40 -7.58 -13.14
C LYS A 404 17.80 -7.95 -11.71
N LEU A 405 17.19 -7.30 -10.71
CA LEU A 405 17.54 -7.50 -9.29
C LEU A 405 17.47 -8.99 -8.88
N PHE A 406 16.41 -9.68 -9.30
CA PHE A 406 16.19 -11.11 -9.04
C PHE A 406 16.60 -12.02 -10.21
N GLY A 407 17.37 -11.51 -11.19
CA GLY A 407 17.60 -12.23 -12.45
C GLY A 407 16.28 -12.49 -13.19
N ASP A 408 16.17 -13.63 -13.85
CA ASP A 408 14.99 -14.04 -14.65
C ASP A 408 13.89 -14.71 -13.81
N LEU A 409 13.75 -14.36 -12.53
CA LEU A 409 12.73 -14.95 -11.66
C LEU A 409 11.31 -14.76 -12.23
N ASP A 410 11.07 -13.67 -12.96
CA ASP A 410 9.82 -13.39 -13.66
C ASP A 410 9.43 -14.49 -14.65
N LYS A 411 10.40 -15.18 -15.26
CA LYS A 411 10.16 -16.27 -16.22
C LYS A 411 9.79 -17.60 -15.55
N LEU A 412 10.07 -17.75 -14.25
CA LEU A 412 9.72 -18.95 -13.46
C LEU A 412 8.37 -18.83 -12.75
N ILE A 413 7.88 -17.60 -12.54
CA ILE A 413 6.58 -17.40 -11.92
C ILE A 413 5.50 -17.67 -12.97
N GLU A 414 4.76 -18.76 -12.80
CA GLU A 414 3.64 -19.11 -13.69
C GLU A 414 2.50 -18.10 -13.55
N ARG A 415 2.33 -17.23 -14.55
CA ARG A 415 1.23 -16.25 -14.58
C ARG A 415 0.18 -16.67 -15.60
N PRO A 416 -0.93 -17.29 -15.19
CA PRO A 416 -1.98 -17.66 -16.12
C PRO A 416 -2.63 -16.41 -16.76
N LYS A 417 -3.27 -16.61 -17.91
CA LYS A 417 -4.05 -15.53 -18.55
C LYS A 417 -5.12 -15.03 -17.57
N GLY A 418 -5.19 -13.71 -17.39
CA GLY A 418 -6.16 -13.09 -16.46
C GLY A 418 -5.73 -13.08 -15.00
N TRP A 419 -4.45 -13.36 -14.68
CA TRP A 419 -3.94 -13.33 -13.30
C TRP A 419 -4.19 -12.02 -12.55
N TRP A 420 -4.44 -10.91 -13.25
CA TRP A 420 -4.86 -9.62 -12.66
C TRP A 420 -6.15 -9.73 -11.84
N PHE A 421 -7.06 -10.63 -12.22
CA PHE A 421 -8.32 -10.88 -11.52
C PHE A 421 -8.21 -11.96 -10.44
N MET A 422 -7.03 -12.58 -10.31
CA MET A 422 -6.78 -13.53 -9.23
C MET A 422 -6.53 -12.79 -7.92
N THR A 423 -6.83 -13.47 -6.83
CA THR A 423 -6.63 -12.93 -5.49
C THR A 423 -5.14 -12.84 -5.18
N MET A 424 -4.75 -11.92 -4.29
CA MET A 424 -3.36 -11.80 -3.86
C MET A 424 -2.85 -13.12 -3.28
N GLY A 425 -3.69 -13.85 -2.52
CA GLY A 425 -3.34 -15.16 -1.98
C GLY A 425 -3.08 -16.21 -3.07
N GLN A 426 -3.80 -16.17 -4.19
CA GLN A 426 -3.55 -17.06 -5.32
C GLN A 426 -2.25 -16.71 -6.05
N VAL A 427 -1.99 -15.43 -6.30
CA VAL A 427 -0.75 -14.97 -6.96
C VAL A 427 0.47 -15.26 -6.10
N ALA A 428 0.36 -15.07 -4.78
CA ALA A 428 1.43 -15.37 -3.82
C ALA A 428 1.90 -16.83 -3.88
N LYS A 429 1.00 -17.78 -4.16
CA LYS A 429 1.38 -19.20 -4.31
C LYS A 429 2.39 -19.39 -5.44
N TYR A 430 2.14 -18.79 -6.60
CA TYR A 430 3.08 -18.89 -7.74
C TYR A 430 4.43 -18.22 -7.43
N GLU A 431 4.41 -17.07 -6.77
CA GLU A 431 5.64 -16.37 -6.37
C GLU A 431 6.44 -17.18 -5.34
N TRP A 432 5.77 -17.76 -4.34
CA TRP A 432 6.41 -18.61 -3.34
C TRP A 432 6.99 -19.88 -3.94
N THR A 433 6.24 -20.57 -4.80
CA THR A 433 6.74 -21.77 -5.48
C THR A 433 8.00 -21.48 -6.28
N ALA A 434 8.05 -20.37 -7.03
CA ALA A 434 9.23 -19.99 -7.80
C ALA A 434 10.42 -19.65 -6.89
N ILE A 435 10.22 -18.86 -5.82
CA ILE A 435 11.29 -18.51 -4.86
C ILE A 435 11.83 -19.76 -4.17
N GLU A 436 10.94 -20.64 -3.70
CA GLU A 436 11.30 -21.87 -3.01
C GLU A 436 12.10 -22.80 -3.93
N GLN A 437 11.62 -23.02 -5.16
CA GLN A 437 12.30 -23.87 -6.14
C GLN A 437 13.73 -23.37 -6.39
N VAL A 438 13.89 -22.08 -6.69
CA VAL A 438 15.20 -21.50 -7.00
C VAL A 438 16.16 -21.61 -5.83
N LEU A 439 15.71 -21.29 -4.62
CA LEU A 439 16.57 -21.36 -3.43
C LEU A 439 16.95 -22.80 -3.07
N ARG A 440 16.02 -23.76 -3.19
CA ARG A 440 16.34 -25.18 -3.00
C ARG A 440 17.40 -25.65 -3.98
N GLU A 441 17.25 -25.32 -5.26
CA GLU A 441 18.24 -25.70 -6.27
C GLU A 441 19.60 -25.01 -6.05
N ALA A 442 19.60 -23.74 -5.61
CA ALA A 442 20.82 -22.97 -5.42
C ALA A 442 21.63 -23.38 -4.18
N LEU A 443 20.94 -23.85 -3.13
CA LEU A 443 21.54 -24.21 -1.84
C LEU A 443 21.76 -25.73 -1.67
N THR A 444 21.21 -26.56 -2.55
CA THR A 444 21.50 -28.01 -2.53
C THR A 444 22.78 -28.27 -3.32
N PRO A 445 23.78 -28.97 -2.74
CA PRO A 445 24.96 -29.38 -3.48
C PRO A 445 24.55 -30.24 -4.69
N ALA A 446 25.13 -29.99 -5.86
CA ALA A 446 25.04 -30.94 -6.95
C ALA A 446 25.62 -32.28 -6.45
N LEU A 447 24.88 -33.37 -6.60
CA LEU A 447 25.44 -34.70 -6.40
C LEU A 447 26.60 -34.85 -7.40
N GLU A 448 27.84 -34.74 -6.93
CA GLU A 448 29.00 -35.16 -7.69
C GLU A 448 28.81 -36.65 -7.96
N GLY A 449 28.59 -37.01 -9.22
CA GLY A 449 28.53 -38.41 -9.63
C GLY A 449 29.84 -39.11 -9.22
N PRO A 450 29.81 -40.40 -8.86
CA PRO A 450 31.02 -41.11 -8.50
C PRO A 450 32.01 -41.06 -9.68
N ASN A 451 33.21 -40.57 -9.40
CA ASN A 451 34.35 -40.55 -10.32
C ASN A 451 34.69 -41.92 -10.88
#